data_AF-A0AB39RA11-F1
#
_entry.id   AF-A0AB39RA11-F1
#
_cell.length_a   1.000
_cell.length_b   1.000
_cell.length_c   1.000
_cell.angle_alpha   90.00
_cell.angle_beta   90.00
_cell.angle_gamma   90.00
#
_symmetry.space_group_name_H-M   'P 1'
#
loop_
_entity.id
_entity.type
_entity.pdbx_description
1 polymer ?
#
loop_
_entity_poly.entity_id
_entity_poly.type
_entity_poly.pdbx_seq_one_letter_code
_entity_poly.pdbx_strand_id
1 'polypeptide(L)'
;MTTVRLPLFPLNSVLFPGLVLPLNVFEERYRAMMRDLLKTPEDEPRRFAVVAIRDGHEVAPTAPGMPDQTAVPERGPAAGFGDDPAKAFHEVGCIADAATIRERADGSFEVLATGTTRVRLLSVDASGAFLTAELEELPEDPGEEAGALAEGVLRAFRQYQKRLAGARERSLSTGADLPDEPAVVSYLVAAAAMLDIPAKQQLLQAPDTAARLREELKLLRAETAIIRNLPSLPASDLTRGPTSLN
;
A
#
# COMPACT_ATOMS: atom_id res chain seq x y z
N MET A 1 4.55 -23.28 -9.21
CA MET A 1 4.69 -21.96 -8.56
C MET A 1 6.02 -21.38 -9.02
N THR A 2 6.03 -20.11 -9.42
CA THR A 2 7.18 -19.46 -10.07
C THR A 2 7.92 -18.62 -9.03
N THR A 3 9.23 -18.80 -8.93
CA THR A 3 10.09 -18.00 -8.04
C THR A 3 10.90 -17.00 -8.84
N VAL A 4 11.07 -15.78 -8.32
CA VAL A 4 11.83 -14.70 -8.94
C VAL A 4 12.67 -13.97 -7.90
N ARG A 5 13.83 -13.42 -8.31
CA ARG A 5 14.66 -12.55 -7.48
C ARG A 5 14.54 -11.12 -7.98
N LEU A 6 14.10 -10.20 -7.11
CA LEU A 6 13.90 -8.79 -7.47
C LEU A 6 14.46 -7.85 -6.39
N PRO A 7 14.80 -6.60 -6.74
CA PRO A 7 14.99 -5.54 -5.76
C PRO A 7 13.74 -5.38 -4.87
N LEU A 8 13.94 -5.13 -3.58
CA LEU A 8 12.88 -4.97 -2.60
C LEU A 8 12.78 -3.50 -2.16
N PHE A 9 11.57 -2.95 -2.24
CA PHE A 9 11.23 -1.59 -1.84
C PHE A 9 10.19 -1.61 -0.71
N PRO A 10 10.63 -1.57 0.56
CA PRO A 10 9.73 -1.44 1.70
C PRO A 10 8.98 -0.10 1.72
N LEU A 11 7.69 -0.11 2.07
CA LEU A 11 6.86 1.08 2.24
C LEU A 11 6.01 1.02 3.50
N ASN A 12 5.59 2.19 4.00
CA ASN A 12 4.54 2.32 5.01
C ASN A 12 3.13 2.30 4.38
N SER A 13 2.96 1.53 3.30
CA SER A 13 1.70 1.38 2.59
C SER A 13 1.66 0.06 1.82
N VAL A 14 0.44 -0.38 1.48
CA VAL A 14 0.19 -1.62 0.73
C VAL A 14 -0.06 -1.27 -0.74
N LEU A 15 0.70 -1.89 -1.65
CA LEU A 15 0.45 -1.83 -3.09
C LEU A 15 -0.39 -3.01 -3.54
N PHE A 16 -1.45 -2.74 -4.32
CA PHE A 16 -2.29 -3.76 -4.93
C PHE A 16 -2.02 -3.88 -6.44
N PRO A 17 -2.24 -5.06 -7.05
CA PRO A 17 -2.24 -5.20 -8.50
C PRO A 17 -3.17 -4.21 -9.21
N GLY A 18 -2.73 -3.67 -10.35
CA GLY A 18 -3.45 -2.68 -11.16
C GLY A 18 -3.35 -1.24 -10.65
N LEU A 19 -2.82 -1.00 -9.45
CA LEU A 19 -2.73 0.33 -8.84
C LEU A 19 -1.41 1.00 -9.22
N VAL A 20 -1.50 2.31 -9.50
CA VAL A 20 -0.35 3.16 -9.80
C VAL A 20 0.26 3.68 -8.50
N LEU A 21 1.58 3.59 -8.41
CA LEU A 21 2.41 4.02 -7.29
C LEU A 21 3.40 5.09 -7.76
N PRO A 22 3.10 6.38 -7.52
CA PRO A 22 4.07 7.45 -7.70
C PRO A 22 5.06 7.49 -6.53
N LEU A 23 6.36 7.53 -6.81
CA LEU A 23 7.42 7.58 -5.80
C LEU A 23 8.38 8.72 -6.05
N ASN A 24 8.78 9.39 -4.97
CA ASN A 24 9.92 10.29 -4.92
C ASN A 24 11.03 9.62 -4.13
N VAL A 25 12.12 9.25 -4.82
CA VAL A 25 13.20 8.45 -4.25
C VAL A 25 14.40 9.33 -3.96
N PHE A 26 14.73 9.49 -2.69
CA PHE A 26 15.83 10.35 -2.21
C PHE A 26 16.90 9.57 -1.42
N GLU A 27 16.55 8.45 -0.78
CA GLU A 27 17.51 7.63 -0.03
C GLU A 27 18.54 6.96 -0.96
N GLU A 28 19.79 6.93 -0.53
CA GLU A 28 20.93 6.45 -1.32
C GLU A 28 20.75 5.01 -1.82
N ARG A 29 20.29 4.09 -0.96
CA ARG A 29 20.02 2.69 -1.31
C ARG A 29 19.01 2.56 -2.45
N TYR A 30 17.92 3.33 -2.38
CA TYR A 30 16.87 3.28 -3.39
C TYR A 30 17.27 4.04 -4.67
N ARG A 31 18.11 5.08 -4.57
CA ARG A 31 18.74 5.70 -5.75
C ARG A 31 19.66 4.72 -6.48
N ALA A 32 20.44 3.92 -5.74
CA ALA A 32 21.26 2.86 -6.32
C ALA A 32 20.38 1.80 -7.04
N MET A 33 19.27 1.43 -6.43
CA MET A 33 18.27 0.55 -7.05
C MET A 33 17.68 1.13 -8.35
N MET A 34 17.26 2.40 -8.36
CA MET A 34 16.71 3.02 -9.58
C MET A 34 17.74 3.10 -10.71
N ARG A 35 19.00 3.39 -10.40
CA ARG A 35 20.09 3.35 -11.39
C ARG A 35 20.33 1.94 -11.92
N ASP A 36 20.18 0.93 -11.09
CA ASP A 36 20.31 -0.46 -11.52
C ASP A 36 19.18 -0.86 -12.46
N LEU A 37 17.93 -0.51 -12.13
CA LEU A 37 16.76 -0.72 -12.99
C LEU A 37 16.88 0.01 -14.33
N LEU A 38 17.53 1.17 -14.39
CA LEU A 38 17.76 1.89 -15.65
C LEU A 38 18.75 1.18 -16.60
N LYS A 39 19.56 0.23 -16.10
CA LYS A 39 20.44 -0.57 -16.96
C LYS A 39 19.67 -1.62 -17.76
N THR A 40 18.48 -2.00 -17.28
CA THR A 40 17.57 -2.87 -18.03
C THR A 40 17.13 -2.16 -19.31
N PRO A 41 17.19 -2.84 -20.47
CA PRO A 41 16.71 -2.32 -21.75
C PRO A 41 15.28 -1.76 -21.67
N GLU A 42 14.96 -0.77 -22.50
CA GLU A 42 13.63 -0.14 -22.47
C GLU A 42 12.49 -1.06 -22.93
N ASP A 43 12.79 -2.11 -23.67
CA ASP A 43 11.85 -3.12 -24.14
C ASP A 43 11.57 -4.23 -23.11
N GLU A 44 12.31 -4.25 -21.99
CA GLU A 44 12.09 -5.18 -20.89
C GLU A 44 11.45 -4.48 -19.68
N PRO A 45 10.56 -5.17 -18.94
CA PRO A 45 9.91 -4.58 -17.78
C PRO A 45 10.90 -4.36 -16.64
N ARG A 46 11.04 -3.11 -16.21
CA ARG A 46 11.84 -2.72 -15.04
C ARG A 46 11.08 -3.06 -13.76
N ARG A 47 11.40 -4.20 -13.15
CA ARG A 47 10.63 -4.78 -12.04
C ARG A 47 11.30 -4.62 -10.69
N PHE A 48 10.49 -4.37 -9.69
CA PHE A 48 10.87 -4.48 -8.28
C PHE A 48 9.68 -4.92 -7.44
N ALA A 49 9.93 -5.42 -6.23
CA ALA A 49 8.87 -5.82 -5.31
C ALA A 49 8.64 -4.75 -4.25
N VAL A 50 7.37 -4.46 -4.00
CA VAL A 50 6.92 -3.57 -2.93
C VAL A 50 6.37 -4.42 -1.79
N VAL A 51 6.82 -4.15 -0.57
CA VAL A 51 6.35 -4.83 0.63
C VAL A 51 6.02 -3.81 1.72
N ALA A 52 4.92 -4.03 2.45
CA ALA A 52 4.59 -3.19 3.58
C ALA A 52 5.50 -3.50 4.77
N ILE A 53 5.93 -2.45 5.48
CA ILE A 53 6.65 -2.55 6.75
C ILE A 53 5.64 -2.86 7.87
N ARG A 54 6.01 -3.76 8.79
CA ARG A 54 5.21 -4.08 9.99
C ARG A 54 5.34 -2.95 11.01
N ASP A 55 4.24 -2.65 11.70
CA ASP A 55 4.23 -1.68 12.80
C ASP A 55 5.38 -1.91 13.80
N GLY A 56 6.03 -0.82 14.22
CA GLY A 56 7.17 -0.86 15.14
C GLY A 56 8.54 -1.12 14.48
N HIS A 57 8.58 -1.34 13.15
CA HIS A 57 9.82 -1.42 12.36
C HIS A 57 9.90 -0.31 11.30
N GLU A 58 9.08 0.75 11.45
CA GLU A 58 9.13 1.92 10.58
C GLU A 58 10.52 2.55 10.66
N VAL A 59 11.20 2.61 9.51
CA VAL A 59 12.42 3.39 9.35
C VAL A 59 12.07 4.82 9.74
N ALA A 60 12.78 5.36 10.73
CA ALA A 60 12.48 6.61 11.42
C ALA A 60 11.74 7.65 10.56
N PRO A 61 10.64 8.25 11.05
CA PRO A 61 9.84 9.16 10.25
C PRO A 61 10.67 10.33 9.77
N THR A 62 10.81 10.48 8.46
CA THR A 62 11.38 11.68 7.86
C THR A 62 10.37 12.83 7.95
N ALA A 63 10.25 13.45 9.14
CA ALA A 63 10.08 14.90 9.41
C ALA A 63 9.50 15.17 10.83
N PRO A 64 9.73 16.36 11.42
CA PRO A 64 10.95 16.89 12.05
C PRO A 64 10.90 16.81 13.60
N GLY A 65 12.04 16.51 14.27
CA GLY A 65 12.12 16.73 15.72
C GLY A 65 13.13 15.93 16.55
N MET A 66 14.34 15.70 16.02
CA MET A 66 15.52 15.05 16.63
C MET A 66 15.61 13.52 16.43
N PRO A 67 16.68 13.04 15.76
CA PRO A 67 17.05 11.63 15.87
C PRO A 67 17.37 11.32 17.34
N ASP A 68 17.11 10.09 17.77
CA ASP A 68 17.75 9.56 18.97
C ASP A 68 19.27 9.71 18.77
N GLN A 69 19.87 10.67 19.49
CA GLN A 69 21.29 11.02 19.33
C GLN A 69 22.22 9.89 19.77
N THR A 70 21.68 8.84 20.38
CA THR A 70 22.44 7.66 20.83
C THR A 70 22.39 6.50 19.84
N ALA A 71 21.45 6.51 18.87
CA ALA A 71 21.40 5.52 17.83
C ALA A 71 22.53 5.77 16.83
N VAL A 72 23.49 4.84 16.76
CA VAL A 72 24.46 4.82 15.66
C VAL A 72 23.63 4.66 14.38
N PRO A 73 23.67 5.61 13.42
CA PRO A 73 22.93 5.45 12.18
C PRO A 73 23.46 4.22 11.47
N GLU A 74 22.65 3.17 11.45
CA GLU A 74 22.94 1.98 10.67
C GLU A 74 23.15 2.40 9.21
N ARG A 75 24.26 1.98 8.62
CA ARG A 75 24.56 2.25 7.20
C ARG A 75 24.41 0.96 6.43
N GLY A 76 23.82 1.06 5.24
CA GLY A 76 23.64 -0.06 4.34
C GLY A 76 22.16 -0.34 4.02
N PRO A 77 21.89 -1.37 3.22
CA PRO A 77 20.54 -1.65 2.72
C PRO A 77 19.55 -2.03 3.82
N ALA A 78 20.02 -2.69 4.89
CA ALA A 78 19.22 -3.12 6.04
C ALA A 78 18.96 -2.02 7.08
N ALA A 79 19.53 -0.82 6.91
CA ALA A 79 19.43 0.25 7.89
C ALA A 79 17.98 0.54 8.29
N GLY A 80 17.71 0.45 9.61
CA GLY A 80 16.39 0.67 10.20
C GLY A 80 15.43 -0.52 10.13
N PHE A 81 15.90 -1.70 9.73
CA PHE A 81 15.12 -2.95 9.72
C PHE A 81 15.63 -4.01 10.70
N GLY A 82 16.69 -3.71 11.45
CA GLY A 82 17.32 -4.61 12.41
C GLY A 82 18.17 -5.72 11.76
N ASP A 83 18.67 -6.64 12.59
CA ASP A 83 19.60 -7.71 12.17
C ASP A 83 18.99 -8.70 11.15
N ASP A 84 17.67 -8.84 11.17
CA ASP A 84 16.91 -9.72 10.29
C ASP A 84 15.79 -8.91 9.61
N PRO A 85 16.10 -8.23 8.48
CA PRO A 85 15.16 -7.34 7.81
C PRO A 85 13.86 -8.02 7.39
N ALA A 86 13.85 -9.33 7.14
CA ALA A 86 12.65 -10.05 6.76
C ALA A 86 11.54 -9.97 7.82
N LYS A 87 11.91 -9.86 9.10
CA LYS A 87 10.95 -9.71 10.21
C LYS A 87 10.28 -8.34 10.26
N ALA A 88 10.91 -7.32 9.68
CA ALA A 88 10.34 -5.98 9.57
C ALA A 88 9.26 -5.89 8.49
N PHE A 89 9.11 -6.90 7.61
CA PHE A 89 8.22 -6.82 6.46
C PHE A 89 7.05 -7.80 6.55
N HIS A 90 5.93 -7.42 5.94
CA HIS A 90 4.84 -8.36 5.73
C HIS A 90 5.23 -9.46 4.71
N GLU A 91 4.64 -10.65 4.88
CA GLU A 91 5.01 -11.81 4.06
C GLU A 91 4.51 -11.75 2.63
N VAL A 92 3.49 -10.94 2.36
CA VAL A 92 2.93 -10.77 1.01
C VAL A 92 3.10 -9.32 0.58
N GLY A 93 3.62 -9.15 -0.63
CA GLY A 93 3.78 -7.86 -1.30
C GLY A 93 3.25 -7.91 -2.72
N CYS A 94 3.64 -6.93 -3.52
CA CYS A 94 3.26 -6.83 -4.92
C CYS A 94 4.48 -6.47 -5.78
N ILE A 95 4.68 -7.19 -6.89
CA ILE A 95 5.62 -6.77 -7.93
C ILE A 95 5.07 -5.49 -8.56
N ALA A 96 5.95 -4.52 -8.78
CA ALA A 96 5.67 -3.29 -9.47
C ALA A 96 6.54 -3.17 -10.72
N ASP A 97 5.90 -2.82 -11.83
CA ASP A 97 6.57 -2.53 -13.09
C ASP A 97 6.76 -1.01 -13.18
N ALA A 98 8.02 -0.55 -13.22
CA ALA A 98 8.38 0.85 -13.30
C ALA A 98 8.22 1.37 -14.73
N ALA A 99 7.06 1.96 -15.02
CA ALA A 99 6.75 2.54 -16.33
C ALA A 99 7.60 3.79 -16.63
N THR A 100 8.02 4.53 -15.62
CA THR A 100 8.87 5.72 -15.79
C THR A 100 9.85 5.83 -14.62
N ILE A 101 11.12 6.06 -14.93
CA ILE A 101 12.17 6.37 -13.96
C ILE A 101 12.92 7.60 -14.49
N ARG A 102 12.87 8.72 -13.76
CA ARG A 102 13.51 9.98 -14.15
C ARG A 102 14.44 10.47 -13.04
N GLU A 103 15.72 10.60 -13.35
CA GLU A 103 16.67 11.27 -12.44
C GLU A 103 16.48 12.79 -12.52
N ARG A 104 16.40 13.44 -11.37
CA ARG A 104 16.32 14.91 -11.24
C ARG A 104 17.72 15.50 -11.10
N ALA A 105 17.83 16.82 -11.25
CA ALA A 105 19.12 17.52 -11.17
C ALA A 105 19.82 17.39 -9.79
N ASP A 106 19.07 17.18 -8.71
CA ASP A 106 19.58 16.89 -7.37
C ASP A 106 19.98 15.41 -7.18
N GLY A 107 19.79 14.61 -8.23
CA GLY A 107 20.04 13.18 -8.30
C GLY A 107 18.99 12.32 -7.59
N SER A 108 17.89 12.89 -7.07
CA SER A 108 16.70 12.12 -6.66
C SER A 108 16.00 11.53 -7.89
N PHE A 109 15.10 10.56 -7.69
CA PHE A 109 14.31 9.99 -8.77
C PHE A 109 12.82 10.27 -8.61
N GLU A 110 12.16 10.52 -9.72
CA GLU A 110 10.72 10.39 -9.89
C GLU A 110 10.43 9.05 -10.54
N VAL A 111 9.58 8.23 -9.91
CA VAL A 111 9.23 6.92 -10.42
C VAL A 111 7.72 6.81 -10.49
N LEU A 112 7.22 6.32 -11.62
CA LEU A 112 5.83 5.90 -11.76
C LEU A 112 5.84 4.40 -11.99
N ALA A 113 5.31 3.65 -11.03
CA ALA A 113 5.21 2.20 -11.11
C ALA A 113 3.76 1.74 -11.04
N THR A 114 3.47 0.55 -11.54
CA THR A 114 2.14 -0.07 -11.46
C THR A 114 2.28 -1.45 -10.85
N GLY A 115 1.47 -1.76 -9.83
CA GLY A 115 1.41 -3.10 -9.24
C GLY A 115 0.91 -4.11 -10.26
N THR A 116 1.50 -5.30 -10.32
CA THR A 116 1.18 -6.33 -11.31
C THR A 116 0.78 -7.65 -10.67
N THR A 117 1.66 -8.23 -9.85
CA THR A 117 1.50 -9.60 -9.36
C THR A 117 1.67 -9.65 -7.85
N ARG A 118 0.81 -10.40 -7.14
CA ARG A 118 1.00 -10.68 -5.71
C ARG A 118 2.15 -11.66 -5.53
N VAL A 119 2.98 -11.41 -4.53
CA VAL A 119 4.13 -12.26 -4.23
C VAL A 119 4.24 -12.56 -2.75
N ARG A 120 4.69 -13.75 -2.42
CA ARG A 120 5.14 -14.11 -1.08
C ARG A 120 6.65 -13.91 -0.98
N LEU A 121 7.08 -13.22 0.07
CA LEU A 121 8.47 -13.03 0.43
C LEU A 121 9.03 -14.32 1.04
N LEU A 122 10.03 -14.91 0.40
CA LEU A 122 10.68 -16.14 0.88
C LEU A 122 11.95 -15.81 1.68
N SER A 123 12.77 -14.89 1.17
CA SER A 123 14.00 -14.46 1.84
C SER A 123 14.37 -13.03 1.45
N VAL A 124 15.13 -12.36 2.32
CA VAL A 124 15.71 -11.03 2.07
C VAL A 124 17.22 -11.12 2.11
N ASP A 125 17.88 -10.53 1.13
CA ASP A 125 19.32 -10.38 1.04
C ASP A 125 19.71 -8.90 1.13
N ALA A 126 20.51 -8.60 2.15
CA ALA A 126 21.04 -7.29 2.48
C ALA A 126 22.55 -7.15 2.24
N SER A 127 23.16 -8.06 1.47
CA SER A 127 24.59 -8.02 1.15
C SER A 127 24.98 -6.98 0.09
N GLY A 128 24.01 -6.51 -0.69
CA GLY A 128 24.21 -5.56 -1.80
C GLY A 128 24.07 -4.08 -1.43
N ALA A 129 23.92 -3.23 -2.46
CA ALA A 129 23.71 -1.79 -2.28
C ALA A 129 22.28 -1.43 -1.84
N PHE A 130 21.33 -2.33 -2.09
CA PHE A 130 19.93 -2.25 -1.72
C PHE A 130 19.41 -3.65 -1.41
N LEU A 131 18.25 -3.73 -0.74
CA LEU A 131 17.64 -5.03 -0.42
C LEU A 131 17.20 -5.73 -1.70
N THR A 132 17.47 -7.03 -1.78
CA THR A 132 16.88 -7.92 -2.79
C THR A 132 16.14 -9.03 -2.08
N ALA A 133 15.18 -9.65 -2.77
CA ALA A 133 14.36 -10.69 -2.20
C ALA A 133 14.17 -11.84 -3.17
N GLU A 134 14.08 -13.06 -2.61
CA GLU A 134 13.51 -14.21 -3.31
C GLU A 134 12.01 -14.23 -3.04
N LEU A 135 11.23 -14.33 -4.11
CA LEU A 135 9.79 -14.12 -4.11
C LEU A 135 9.10 -15.28 -4.82
N GLU A 136 7.95 -15.68 -4.32
CA GLU A 136 7.06 -16.65 -4.96
C GLU A 136 5.81 -15.94 -5.49
N GLU A 137 5.52 -16.05 -6.77
CA GLU A 137 4.29 -15.50 -7.35
C GLU A 137 3.05 -16.26 -6.85
N LEU A 138 2.05 -15.50 -6.40
CA LEU A 138 0.79 -16.04 -5.90
C LEU A 138 -0.26 -16.02 -7.02
N PRO A 139 -1.02 -17.12 -7.20
CA PRO A 139 -2.09 -17.17 -8.17
C PRO A 139 -3.26 -16.27 -7.77
N GLU A 140 -4.03 -15.83 -8.76
CA GLU A 140 -5.27 -15.08 -8.57
C GLU A 140 -6.48 -15.93 -8.90
N ASP A 141 -6.81 -16.84 -7.99
CA ASP A 141 -8.01 -17.67 -8.14
C ASP A 141 -9.27 -16.85 -7.82
N PRO A 142 -10.35 -16.97 -8.63
CA PRO A 142 -11.56 -16.21 -8.39
C PRO A 142 -12.29 -16.68 -7.11
N GLY A 143 -12.32 -17.98 -6.86
CA GLY A 143 -13.12 -18.59 -5.79
C GLY A 143 -14.63 -18.61 -6.09
N GLU A 144 -15.38 -19.31 -5.23
CA GLU A 144 -16.83 -19.46 -5.39
C GLU A 144 -17.58 -18.14 -5.17
N GLU A 145 -18.57 -17.88 -6.03
CA GLU A 145 -19.47 -16.72 -5.96
C GLU A 145 -18.80 -15.34 -6.08
N ALA A 146 -17.57 -15.28 -6.60
CA ALA A 146 -16.81 -14.03 -6.73
C ALA A 146 -17.60 -12.91 -7.43
N GLY A 147 -18.36 -13.23 -8.48
CA GLY A 147 -19.21 -12.26 -9.19
C GLY A 147 -20.29 -11.65 -8.31
N ALA A 148 -21.08 -12.48 -7.61
CA ALA A 148 -22.14 -12.01 -6.72
C ALA A 148 -21.58 -11.21 -5.53
N LEU A 149 -20.41 -11.63 -5.02
CA LEU A 149 -19.69 -10.91 -3.98
C LEU A 149 -19.20 -9.54 -4.46
N ALA A 150 -18.65 -9.45 -5.67
CA ALA A 150 -18.20 -8.19 -6.26
C ALA A 150 -19.33 -7.19 -6.40
N GLU A 151 -20.50 -7.60 -6.88
CA GLU A 151 -21.68 -6.72 -6.91
C GLU A 151 -22.07 -6.24 -5.51
N GLY A 152 -22.01 -7.14 -4.52
CA GLY A 152 -22.27 -6.81 -3.12
C GLY A 152 -21.30 -5.76 -2.59
N VAL A 153 -20.00 -5.93 -2.86
CA VAL A 153 -18.93 -4.99 -2.49
C VAL A 153 -19.17 -3.64 -3.13
N LEU A 154 -19.45 -3.59 -4.44
CA LEU A 154 -19.71 -2.32 -5.14
C LEU A 154 -20.90 -1.56 -4.53
N ARG A 155 -21.98 -2.27 -4.16
CA ARG A 155 -23.12 -1.66 -3.46
C ARG A 155 -22.72 -1.13 -2.09
N ALA A 156 -21.98 -1.90 -1.29
CA ALA A 156 -21.50 -1.49 0.03
C ALA A 156 -20.52 -0.30 -0.05
N PHE A 157 -19.62 -0.31 -1.02
CA PHE A 157 -18.61 0.73 -1.23
C PHE A 157 -19.24 2.06 -1.62
N ARG A 158 -20.23 2.07 -2.53
CA ARG A 158 -21.00 3.28 -2.85
C ARG A 158 -21.72 3.85 -1.62
N GLN A 159 -22.25 2.98 -0.76
CA GLN A 159 -22.89 3.41 0.50
C GLN A 159 -21.86 4.02 1.45
N TYR A 160 -20.69 3.40 1.60
CA TYR A 160 -19.57 3.90 2.38
C TYR A 160 -19.12 5.28 1.88
N GLN A 161 -18.86 5.45 0.57
CA GLN A 161 -18.48 6.72 -0.04
C GLN A 161 -19.54 7.83 0.18
N LYS A 162 -20.82 7.50 0.02
CA LYS A 162 -21.92 8.45 0.27
C LYS A 162 -21.94 8.94 1.72
N ARG A 163 -21.55 8.09 2.68
CA ARG A 163 -21.48 8.46 4.10
C ARG A 163 -20.24 9.30 4.38
N LEU A 164 -19.11 8.94 3.80
CA LEU A 164 -17.87 9.68 3.95
C LEU A 164 -17.97 11.12 3.40
N ALA A 165 -18.62 11.31 2.25
CA ALA A 165 -18.80 12.63 1.62
C ALA A 165 -19.76 13.59 2.37
N GLY A 166 -20.48 13.11 3.39
CA GLY A 166 -21.47 13.91 4.11
C GLY A 166 -22.61 14.46 3.23
N ALA A 167 -23.42 15.38 3.78
CA ALA A 167 -24.57 15.97 3.08
C ALA A 167 -24.23 17.17 2.18
N ARG A 168 -22.95 17.56 2.04
CA ARG A 168 -22.56 18.84 1.41
C ARG A 168 -21.63 18.79 0.21
N GLU A 169 -21.02 17.66 -0.15
CA GLU A 169 -20.21 17.59 -1.36
C GLU A 169 -20.86 16.70 -2.42
N ARG A 170 -21.47 17.39 -3.39
CA ARG A 170 -21.78 16.82 -4.69
C ARG A 170 -20.46 16.47 -5.36
N SER A 171 -20.37 15.22 -5.81
CA SER A 171 -19.37 14.75 -6.76
C SER A 171 -18.03 14.30 -6.16
N LEU A 172 -18.04 13.22 -5.38
CA LEU A 172 -17.09 12.15 -5.71
C LEU A 172 -17.53 11.63 -7.08
N SER A 173 -16.86 12.08 -8.13
CA SER A 173 -17.06 11.60 -9.48
C SER A 173 -16.62 10.15 -9.58
N THR A 174 -17.43 9.21 -9.10
CA THR A 174 -17.43 7.83 -9.58
C THR A 174 -18.33 7.76 -10.81
N GLY A 175 -18.00 8.57 -11.82
CA GLY A 175 -18.60 8.52 -13.15
C GLY A 175 -17.82 7.61 -14.10
N ALA A 176 -16.72 7.01 -13.64
CA ALA A 176 -16.14 5.86 -14.31
C ALA A 176 -17.02 4.66 -13.98
N ASP A 177 -17.49 3.94 -15.00
CA ASP A 177 -18.03 2.59 -14.79
C ASP A 177 -16.98 1.80 -14.01
N LEU A 178 -17.35 1.40 -12.79
CA LEU A 178 -16.51 0.51 -12.01
C LEU A 178 -16.41 -0.79 -12.80
N PRO A 179 -15.20 -1.38 -12.95
CA PRO A 179 -15.03 -2.59 -13.72
C PRO A 179 -15.90 -3.73 -13.16
N ASP A 180 -16.30 -4.65 -14.03
CA ASP A 180 -17.16 -5.79 -13.64
C ASP A 180 -16.35 -7.02 -13.21
N GLU A 181 -15.04 -7.04 -13.49
CA GLU A 181 -14.18 -8.16 -13.17
C GLU A 181 -13.92 -8.24 -11.64
N PRO A 182 -14.31 -9.34 -10.96
CA PRO A 182 -14.27 -9.43 -9.50
C PRO A 182 -12.90 -9.16 -8.88
N ALA A 183 -11.83 -9.65 -9.50
CA ALA A 183 -10.47 -9.45 -9.02
C ALA A 183 -10.09 -7.96 -9.07
N VAL A 184 -10.40 -7.28 -10.18
CA VAL A 184 -10.14 -5.85 -10.36
C VAL A 184 -10.96 -5.02 -9.36
N VAL A 185 -12.25 -5.33 -9.18
CA VAL A 185 -13.12 -4.68 -8.20
C VAL A 185 -12.51 -4.74 -6.81
N SER A 186 -12.09 -5.93 -6.38
CA SER A 186 -11.55 -6.10 -5.02
C SER A 186 -10.30 -5.24 -4.80
N TYR A 187 -9.33 -5.25 -5.72
CA TYR A 187 -8.12 -4.43 -5.58
C TYR A 187 -8.41 -2.92 -5.59
N LEU A 188 -9.31 -2.45 -6.45
CA LEU A 188 -9.70 -1.05 -6.48
C LEU A 188 -10.38 -0.62 -5.17
N VAL A 189 -11.29 -1.44 -4.66
CA VAL A 189 -12.01 -1.13 -3.42
C VAL A 189 -11.10 -1.19 -2.22
N ALA A 190 -10.23 -2.20 -2.10
CA ALA A 190 -9.23 -2.31 -1.06
C ALA A 190 -8.28 -1.09 -1.02
N ALA A 191 -7.87 -0.61 -2.20
CA ALA A 191 -7.02 0.56 -2.30
C ALA A 191 -7.74 1.87 -1.92
N ALA A 192 -8.98 2.04 -2.38
CA ALA A 192 -9.75 3.27 -2.21
C ALA A 192 -10.45 3.41 -0.84
N ALA A 193 -10.67 2.32 -0.12
CA ALA A 193 -11.21 2.36 1.24
C ALA A 193 -10.18 2.98 2.22
N MET A 194 -10.68 3.78 3.17
CA MET A 194 -9.85 4.38 4.23
C MET A 194 -9.64 3.35 5.35
N LEU A 195 -8.78 2.38 5.07
CA LEU A 195 -8.42 1.29 5.97
C LEU A 195 -6.99 1.49 6.47
N ASP A 196 -6.72 1.03 7.69
CA ASP A 196 -5.35 0.95 8.21
C ASP A 196 -4.51 -0.10 7.47
N ILE A 197 -3.19 -0.08 7.70
CA ILE A 197 -2.26 -0.99 7.04
C ILE A 197 -2.59 -2.46 7.37
N PRO A 198 -2.84 -2.86 8.64
CA PRO A 198 -3.21 -4.23 8.95
C PRO A 198 -4.41 -4.74 8.17
N ALA A 199 -5.48 -3.95 8.04
CA ALA A 199 -6.66 -4.34 7.25
C ALA A 199 -6.34 -4.43 5.75
N LYS A 200 -5.63 -3.44 5.17
CA LYS A 200 -5.22 -3.51 3.75
C LYS A 200 -4.34 -4.72 3.48
N GLN A 201 -3.45 -5.05 4.42
CA GLN A 201 -2.54 -6.17 4.31
C GLN A 201 -3.28 -7.51 4.45
N GLN A 202 -4.31 -7.59 5.29
CA GLN A 202 -5.21 -8.74 5.34
C GLN A 202 -5.89 -8.96 3.98
N LEU A 203 -6.34 -7.89 3.31
CA LEU A 203 -6.94 -7.98 1.98
C LEU A 203 -5.94 -8.46 0.92
N LEU A 204 -4.72 -7.91 0.89
CA LEU A 204 -3.69 -8.35 -0.06
C LEU A 204 -3.34 -9.85 0.10
N GLN A 205 -3.34 -10.33 1.34
CA GLN A 205 -3.01 -11.71 1.73
C GLN A 205 -4.14 -12.72 1.56
N ALA A 206 -5.34 -12.28 1.15
CA ALA A 206 -6.47 -13.18 0.99
C ALA A 206 -6.14 -14.34 0.02
N PRO A 207 -6.57 -15.58 0.32
CA PRO A 207 -6.19 -16.75 -0.47
C PRO A 207 -6.73 -16.72 -1.90
N ASP A 208 -7.92 -16.15 -2.10
CA ASP A 208 -8.59 -16.01 -3.39
C ASP A 208 -9.40 -14.70 -3.44
N THR A 209 -9.87 -14.33 -4.64
CA THR A 209 -10.66 -13.11 -4.86
C THR A 209 -11.95 -13.11 -4.03
N ALA A 210 -12.68 -14.23 -3.97
CA ALA A 210 -13.92 -14.31 -3.21
C ALA A 210 -13.70 -14.11 -1.70
N ALA A 211 -12.62 -14.65 -1.13
CA ALA A 211 -12.23 -14.45 0.26
C ALA A 211 -11.90 -12.98 0.52
N ARG A 212 -11.18 -12.32 -0.39
CA ARG A 212 -10.90 -10.88 -0.32
C ARG A 212 -12.20 -10.06 -0.32
N LEU A 213 -13.10 -10.31 -1.27
CA LEU A 213 -14.39 -9.62 -1.39
C LEU A 213 -15.30 -9.84 -0.15
N ARG A 214 -15.33 -11.05 0.42
CA ARG A 214 -16.07 -11.32 1.67
C ARG A 214 -15.53 -10.49 2.82
N GLU A 215 -14.22 -10.33 2.92
CA GLU A 215 -13.59 -9.54 3.96
C GLU A 215 -13.82 -8.04 3.75
N GLU A 216 -13.70 -7.55 2.51
CA GLU A 216 -14.06 -6.17 2.14
C GLU A 216 -15.51 -5.85 2.54
N LEU A 217 -16.46 -6.75 2.29
CA LEU A 217 -17.85 -6.57 2.72
C LEU A 217 -17.97 -6.37 4.23
N LYS A 218 -17.22 -7.12 5.03
CA LYS A 218 -17.24 -6.97 6.50
C LYS A 218 -16.65 -5.62 6.91
N LEU A 219 -15.48 -5.28 6.39
CA LEU A 219 -14.78 -4.03 6.70
C LEU A 219 -15.61 -2.80 6.31
N LEU A 220 -16.14 -2.76 5.08
CA LEU A 220 -16.97 -1.64 4.62
C LEU A 220 -18.23 -1.45 5.45
N ARG A 221 -18.87 -2.55 5.89
CA ARG A 221 -20.05 -2.49 6.77
C ARG A 221 -19.69 -1.98 8.16
N ALA A 222 -18.56 -2.42 8.72
CA ALA A 222 -18.06 -1.94 10.00
C ALA A 222 -17.74 -0.44 9.96
N GLU A 223 -16.97 0.00 8.97
CA GLU A 223 -16.62 1.42 8.75
C GLU A 223 -17.87 2.29 8.59
N THR A 224 -18.80 1.85 7.75
CA THR A 224 -20.07 2.58 7.53
C THR A 224 -20.88 2.71 8.83
N ALA A 225 -20.86 1.68 9.69
CA ALA A 225 -21.56 1.72 10.98
C ALA A 225 -20.89 2.66 11.98
N ILE A 226 -19.55 2.75 11.97
CA ILE A 226 -18.77 3.69 12.79
C ILE A 226 -19.07 5.13 12.35
N ILE A 227 -19.00 5.42 11.04
CA ILE A 227 -19.31 6.76 10.49
C ILE A 227 -20.73 7.20 10.87
N ARG A 228 -21.70 6.28 10.92
CA ARG A 228 -23.08 6.58 11.35
C ARG A 228 -23.16 7.00 12.83
N ASN A 229 -22.30 6.44 13.67
CA ASN A 229 -22.36 6.59 15.12
C ASN A 229 -21.41 7.68 15.66
N LEU A 230 -20.53 8.22 14.82
CA LEU A 230 -19.72 9.39 15.15
C LEU A 230 -20.65 10.62 15.26
N PRO A 231 -20.75 11.27 16.44
CA PRO A 231 -21.49 12.52 16.55
C PRO A 231 -20.81 13.54 15.64
N SER A 232 -21.54 14.04 14.64
CA SER A 232 -21.09 15.17 13.85
C SER A 232 -21.06 16.40 14.76
N LEU A 233 -19.98 16.60 15.50
CA LEU A 233 -19.74 17.87 16.17
C LEU A 233 -19.21 18.83 15.11
N PRO A 234 -19.96 19.87 14.72
CA PRO A 234 -19.38 20.91 13.90
C PRO A 234 -18.27 21.59 14.72
N ALA A 235 -17.11 21.81 14.09
CA ALA A 235 -15.95 22.45 14.72
C ALA A 235 -16.29 23.83 15.35
N SER A 236 -17.39 24.46 14.95
CA SER A 236 -17.91 25.70 15.54
C SER A 236 -18.37 25.56 16.98
N ASP A 237 -18.70 24.36 17.46
CA ASP A 237 -19.23 24.16 18.81
C ASP A 237 -18.13 23.87 19.84
N LEU A 238 -16.90 23.57 19.40
CA LEU A 238 -15.73 23.46 20.28
C LEU A 238 -15.17 24.83 20.72
N THR A 239 -15.66 25.93 20.14
CA THR A 239 -15.20 27.30 20.45
C THR A 239 -16.23 28.14 21.21
N ARG A 240 -17.37 27.55 21.61
CA ARG A 240 -18.48 28.28 22.26
C ARG A 240 -18.91 27.73 23.62
N GLY A 241 -18.11 26.87 24.24
CA GLY A 241 -18.27 26.57 25.67
C GLY A 241 -17.45 27.56 26.50
N PRO A 242 -18.03 28.26 27.50
CA PRO A 242 -17.20 28.99 28.45
C PRO A 242 -16.31 27.98 29.18
N THR A 243 -15.00 28.14 29.05
CA THR A 243 -14.02 27.51 29.95
C THR A 243 -14.22 28.11 31.34
N SER A 244 -15.18 27.58 32.09
CA SER A 244 -15.29 27.86 33.52
C SER A 244 -14.27 27.00 34.24
N LEU A 245 -13.14 27.61 34.61
CA LEU A 245 -12.31 27.15 35.73
C LEU A 245 -12.89 27.77 36.99
N ASN A 246 -13.71 26.99 37.70
CA ASN A 246 -13.96 27.14 39.14
C ASN A 246 -13.98 25.74 39.74
#